data_AF-A0A119UW14-F1
#
_entry.id   AF-A0A119UW14-F1
#
_cell.length_a   1.000
_cell.length_b   1.000
_cell.length_c   1.000
_cell.angle_alpha   90.00
_cell.angle_beta   90.00
_cell.angle_gamma   90.00
#
_symmetry.space_group_name_H-M   'P 1'
#
loop_
_entity.id
_entity.type
_entity.pdbx_description
1 polymer ?
#
loop_
_entity_poly.entity_id
_entity_poly.type
_entity_poly.pdbx_seq_one_letter_code
_entity_poly.pdbx_strand_id
1 'polypeptide(L)'
;MWRRLAARKPAAAAPAATGAAAPQQGGEVAVHAVSKQFGAQRVLERVSFVALRGSVTVIVGPSGSGKSTLLRTINHLERVDDGFIDIDGELIGYRRDGDVLYELKERDVLKRRTEVGMVFQNFNLFPHLTVLENLIEAPVAVGGATRDAAERTARALLARVGLADKADAYPRQLSGGQQQRVAIARALALRPKVLLFDEPTSALDPELVNEVLDVIKELARSGTTLVIVTHEIGFAREVADNVLFMESGRIVEAGPPAIVLDQPTHPRTREFLSRVL
;
A
#
# COMPACT_ATOMS: atom_id res chain seq x y z
N MET A 1 -6.06 12.99 -67.96
CA MET A 1 -4.91 13.62 -67.29
C MET A 1 -5.41 14.77 -66.40
N TRP A 2 -5.86 14.48 -65.17
CA TRP A 2 -6.26 15.52 -64.20
C TRP A 2 -5.78 15.10 -62.80
N ARG A 3 -5.05 16.03 -62.17
CA ARG A 3 -4.22 15.88 -60.97
C ARG A 3 -5.06 15.90 -59.68
N ARG A 4 -4.69 15.07 -58.69
CA ARG A 4 -5.18 15.18 -57.30
C ARG A 4 -4.59 16.43 -56.64
N LEU A 5 -5.44 17.29 -56.10
CA LEU A 5 -5.09 18.30 -55.11
C LEU A 5 -5.38 17.72 -53.72
N ALA A 6 -4.33 17.55 -52.91
CA ALA A 6 -4.45 17.16 -51.51
C ALA A 6 -4.79 18.40 -50.67
N ALA A 7 -5.95 18.38 -50.00
CA ALA A 7 -6.32 19.40 -49.02
C ALA A 7 -5.51 19.20 -47.73
N ARG A 8 -4.73 20.22 -47.37
CA ARG A 8 -3.98 20.34 -46.12
C ARG A 8 -4.98 20.50 -44.96
N LYS A 9 -5.02 19.55 -44.03
CA LYS A 9 -5.74 19.71 -42.73
C LYS A 9 -4.97 20.71 -41.85
N PRO A 10 -5.63 21.62 -41.12
CA PRO A 10 -4.93 22.48 -40.18
C PRO A 10 -4.44 21.65 -38.99
N ALA A 11 -3.24 21.92 -38.53
CA ALA A 11 -2.66 21.31 -37.33
C ALA A 11 -3.44 21.79 -36.11
N ALA A 12 -4.09 20.87 -35.39
CA ALA A 12 -4.67 21.16 -34.09
C ALA A 12 -3.52 21.40 -33.09
N ALA A 13 -3.52 22.57 -32.46
CA ALA A 13 -2.59 22.90 -31.40
C ALA A 13 -2.75 21.90 -30.24
N ALA A 14 -1.62 21.33 -29.80
CA ALA A 14 -1.58 20.43 -28.67
C ALA A 14 -2.02 21.17 -27.39
N PRO A 15 -2.88 20.58 -26.54
CA PRO A 15 -3.22 21.19 -25.26
C PRO A 15 -1.97 21.18 -24.37
N ALA A 16 -1.66 22.34 -23.81
CA ALA A 16 -0.57 22.50 -22.85
C ALA A 16 -0.76 21.55 -21.66
N ALA A 17 0.22 20.69 -21.43
CA ALA A 17 0.23 19.69 -20.37
C ALA A 17 0.41 20.38 -19.00
N THR A 18 -0.70 20.76 -18.37
CA THR A 18 -0.77 21.05 -16.93
C THR A 18 -1.16 19.76 -16.20
N GLY A 19 -0.20 18.84 -16.09
CA GLY A 19 -0.38 17.53 -15.46
C GLY A 19 -0.23 17.57 -13.94
N ALA A 20 -1.05 18.37 -13.24
CA ALA A 20 -1.34 18.08 -11.84
C ALA A 20 -2.46 17.01 -11.86
N ALA A 21 -2.09 15.75 -11.63
CA ALA A 21 -3.07 14.67 -11.54
C ALA A 21 -4.11 15.03 -10.47
N ALA A 22 -5.40 14.99 -10.81
CA ALA A 22 -6.48 15.13 -9.84
C ALA A 22 -6.27 14.10 -8.71
N PRO A 23 -6.56 14.45 -7.43
CA PRO A 23 -6.40 13.53 -6.33
C PRO A 23 -7.25 12.29 -6.61
N GLN A 24 -6.58 11.14 -6.75
CA GLN A 24 -7.23 9.86 -6.94
C GLN A 24 -7.90 9.51 -5.61
N GLN A 25 -9.23 9.51 -5.58
CA GLN A 25 -9.97 9.11 -4.39
C GLN A 25 -9.56 7.69 -4.00
N GLY A 26 -9.16 7.51 -2.74
CA GLY A 26 -8.78 6.20 -2.20
C GLY A 26 -9.89 5.15 -2.35
N GLY A 27 -9.47 3.88 -2.34
CA GLY A 27 -10.39 2.74 -2.35
C GLY A 27 -10.86 2.38 -0.94
N GLU A 28 -12.11 1.98 -0.79
CA GLU A 28 -12.59 1.35 0.44
C GLU A 28 -12.12 -0.10 0.46
N VAL A 29 -11.51 -0.54 1.55
CA VAL A 29 -11.12 -1.95 1.73
C VAL A 29 -12.10 -2.58 2.71
N ALA A 30 -12.85 -3.57 2.26
CA ALA A 30 -13.76 -4.32 3.12
C ALA A 30 -13.26 -5.77 3.28
N VAL A 31 -13.05 -6.18 4.53
CA VAL A 31 -12.61 -7.52 4.91
C VAL A 31 -13.78 -8.23 5.58
N HIS A 32 -14.19 -9.37 5.02
CA HIS A 32 -15.38 -10.10 5.43
C HIS A 32 -15.04 -11.50 5.94
N ALA A 33 -15.05 -11.67 7.27
CA ALA A 33 -14.87 -12.93 7.98
C ALA A 33 -13.65 -13.75 7.51
N VAL A 34 -12.55 -13.09 7.17
CA VAL A 34 -11.35 -13.72 6.61
C VAL A 34 -10.71 -14.66 7.61
N SER A 35 -10.46 -15.89 7.18
CA SER A 35 -9.71 -16.89 7.93
C SER A 35 -8.51 -17.41 7.13
N LYS A 36 -7.43 -17.72 7.85
CA LYS A 36 -6.20 -18.24 7.26
C LYS A 36 -5.52 -19.24 8.19
N GLN A 37 -5.12 -20.39 7.65
CA GLN A 37 -4.32 -21.41 8.30
C GLN A 37 -3.10 -21.79 7.45
N PHE A 38 -2.01 -22.13 8.13
CA PHE A 38 -0.81 -22.73 7.53
C PHE A 38 -0.59 -24.10 8.18
N GLY A 39 -0.87 -25.17 7.42
CA GLY A 39 -0.95 -26.51 7.99
C GLY A 39 -2.01 -26.55 9.11
N ALA A 40 -1.61 -26.95 10.31
CA ALA A 40 -2.49 -27.00 11.47
C ALA A 40 -2.62 -25.66 12.24
N GLN A 41 -1.78 -24.67 11.92
CA GLN A 41 -1.75 -23.40 12.65
C GLN A 41 -2.75 -22.41 12.06
N ARG A 42 -3.78 -22.06 12.82
CA ARG A 42 -4.69 -20.96 12.48
C ARG A 42 -4.03 -19.62 12.81
N VAL A 43 -3.88 -18.77 11.79
CA VAL A 43 -3.23 -17.46 11.88
C VAL A 43 -4.24 -16.32 11.84
N LEU A 44 -5.32 -16.46 11.06
CA LEU A 44 -6.45 -15.53 11.07
C LEU A 44 -7.74 -16.29 11.33
N GLU A 45 -8.62 -15.69 12.14
CA GLU A 45 -9.89 -16.29 12.53
C GLU A 45 -11.04 -15.31 12.39
N ARG A 46 -11.77 -15.44 11.27
CA ARG A 46 -12.99 -14.67 10.95
C ARG A 46 -12.82 -13.15 11.12
N VAL A 47 -11.68 -12.62 10.71
CA VAL A 47 -11.36 -11.19 10.81
C VAL A 47 -12.29 -10.38 9.89
N SER A 48 -12.89 -9.32 10.41
CA SER A 48 -13.72 -8.39 9.64
C SER A 48 -13.45 -6.94 10.04
N PHE A 49 -13.25 -6.06 9.06
CA PHE A 49 -13.17 -4.62 9.25
C PHE A 49 -13.37 -3.89 7.92
N VAL A 50 -13.59 -2.58 7.99
CA VAL A 50 -13.63 -1.70 6.81
C VAL A 50 -12.61 -0.58 7.01
N ALA A 51 -11.72 -0.38 6.04
CA ALA A 51 -10.92 0.83 5.92
C ALA A 51 -11.59 1.75 4.91
N LEU A 52 -12.14 2.86 5.39
CA LEU A 52 -12.88 3.83 4.58
C LEU A 52 -11.97 4.50 3.54
N ARG A 53 -12.57 4.96 2.44
CA ARG A 53 -11.87 5.69 1.37
C ARG A 53 -11.07 6.86 1.93
N GLY A 54 -9.78 6.92 1.60
CA GLY A 54 -8.89 8.01 2.01
C GLY A 54 -8.59 8.07 3.51
N SER A 55 -9.01 7.06 4.28
CA SER A 55 -8.70 6.95 5.70
C SER A 55 -7.38 6.22 5.95
N VAL A 56 -6.85 6.41 7.15
CA VAL A 56 -5.68 5.72 7.67
C VAL A 56 -6.13 4.73 8.75
N THR A 57 -6.06 3.44 8.41
CA THR A 57 -6.28 2.35 9.37
C THR A 57 -4.95 1.79 9.83
N VAL A 58 -4.68 1.86 11.13
CA VAL A 58 -3.46 1.29 11.73
C VAL A 58 -3.78 0.00 12.45
N ILE A 59 -2.96 -1.03 12.25
CA ILE A 59 -3.07 -2.35 12.88
C ILE A 59 -1.89 -2.52 13.83
N VAL A 60 -2.19 -2.70 15.12
CA VAL A 60 -1.21 -2.91 16.19
C VAL A 60 -1.47 -4.24 16.90
N GLY A 61 -0.47 -4.74 17.61
CA GLY A 61 -0.60 -5.94 18.44
C GLY A 61 0.67 -6.76 18.55
N PRO A 62 0.70 -7.78 19.43
CA PRO A 62 1.89 -8.58 19.67
C PRO A 62 2.38 -9.32 18.42
N SER A 63 3.65 -9.74 18.43
CA SER A 63 4.19 -10.61 17.40
C SER A 63 3.39 -11.91 17.30
N GLY A 64 3.19 -12.40 16.07
CA GLY A 64 2.40 -13.61 15.82
C GLY A 64 0.87 -13.42 15.87
N SER A 65 0.35 -12.20 16.05
CA SER A 65 -1.11 -11.96 16.06
C SER A 65 -1.79 -12.02 14.69
N GLY A 66 -1.03 -12.17 13.60
CA GLY A 66 -1.55 -12.30 12.23
C GLY A 66 -1.58 -11.00 11.41
N LYS A 67 -1.05 -9.88 11.91
CA LYS A 67 -1.08 -8.55 11.25
C LYS A 67 -0.55 -8.58 9.80
N SER A 68 0.67 -9.05 9.60
CA SER A 68 1.29 -9.14 8.26
C SER A 68 0.54 -10.12 7.35
N THR A 69 0.02 -11.23 7.90
CA THR A 69 -0.81 -12.17 7.13
C THR A 69 -2.10 -11.50 6.66
N LEU A 70 -2.79 -10.74 7.52
CA LEU A 70 -3.98 -9.97 7.16
C LEU A 70 -3.67 -8.93 6.08
N LEU A 71 -2.55 -8.23 6.18
CA LEU A 71 -2.17 -7.25 5.18
C LEU A 71 -1.83 -7.90 3.83
N ARG A 72 -1.18 -9.06 3.83
CA ARG A 72 -0.87 -9.83 2.62
C ARG A 72 -2.10 -10.45 1.96
N THR A 73 -3.16 -10.75 2.71
CA THR A 73 -4.42 -11.22 2.10
C THR A 73 -5.12 -10.10 1.33
N ILE A 74 -5.02 -8.84 1.78
CA ILE A 74 -5.63 -7.69 1.09
C ILE A 74 -5.06 -7.49 -0.33
N ASN A 75 -3.76 -7.66 -0.54
CA ASN A 75 -3.16 -7.62 -1.89
C ASN A 75 -3.07 -8.99 -2.58
N HIS A 76 -3.76 -10.00 -2.03
CA HIS A 76 -3.75 -11.37 -2.55
C HIS A 76 -2.33 -11.96 -2.72
N LEU A 77 -1.38 -11.59 -1.87
CA LEU A 77 -0.10 -12.31 -1.76
C LEU A 77 -0.27 -13.61 -0.96
N GLU A 78 -1.27 -13.62 -0.07
CA GLU A 78 -1.73 -14.81 0.63
C GLU A 78 -3.20 -15.08 0.25
N ARG A 79 -3.51 -16.34 -0.09
CA ARG A 79 -4.89 -16.78 -0.32
C ARG A 79 -5.62 -16.90 1.01
N VAL A 80 -6.90 -16.55 1.04
CA VAL A 80 -7.78 -16.80 2.19
C VAL A 80 -8.34 -18.22 2.12
N ASP A 81 -8.64 -18.83 3.28
CA ASP A 81 -9.29 -20.15 3.34
C ASP A 81 -10.81 -20.02 3.51
N ASP A 82 -11.27 -18.94 4.15
CA ASP A 82 -12.68 -18.58 4.32
C ASP A 82 -12.79 -17.05 4.32
N GLY A 83 -13.99 -16.55 4.04
CA GLY A 83 -14.27 -15.13 3.88
C GLY A 83 -13.82 -14.58 2.53
N PHE A 84 -13.91 -13.25 2.40
CA PHE A 84 -13.46 -12.55 1.20
C PHE A 84 -13.04 -11.12 1.51
N ILE A 85 -12.34 -10.52 0.58
CA ILE A 85 -11.90 -9.13 0.63
C ILE A 85 -12.32 -8.48 -0.67
N ASP A 86 -12.86 -7.26 -0.59
CA ASP A 86 -13.12 -6.42 -1.75
C ASP A 86 -12.52 -5.03 -1.59
N ILE A 87 -12.27 -4.41 -2.74
CA ILE A 87 -11.91 -3.01 -2.84
C ILE A 87 -12.97 -2.35 -3.70
N ASP A 88 -13.69 -1.39 -3.14
CA ASP A 88 -14.81 -0.72 -3.80
C ASP A 88 -15.90 -1.69 -4.29
N GLY A 89 -16.14 -2.79 -3.55
CA GLY A 89 -17.08 -3.84 -3.94
C GLY A 89 -16.54 -4.82 -4.98
N GLU A 90 -15.33 -4.62 -5.50
CA GLU A 90 -14.67 -5.58 -6.39
C GLU A 90 -13.79 -6.55 -5.58
N LEU A 91 -14.17 -7.83 -5.58
CA LEU A 91 -13.43 -8.88 -4.88
C LEU A 91 -11.96 -8.92 -5.29
N ILE A 92 -11.05 -9.14 -4.35
CA ILE A 92 -9.62 -9.25 -4.64
C ILE A 92 -9.21 -10.71 -4.78
N GLY A 93 -8.71 -11.07 -5.96
CA GLY A 93 -8.22 -12.41 -6.27
C GLY A 93 -9.29 -13.47 -6.56
N TYR A 94 -10.57 -13.14 -6.39
CA TYR A 94 -11.68 -14.07 -6.60
C TYR A 94 -12.80 -13.43 -7.44
N ARG A 95 -13.66 -14.29 -7.99
CA ARG A 95 -14.98 -13.97 -8.54
C ARG A 95 -16.02 -14.77 -7.76
N ARG A 96 -17.15 -14.15 -7.45
CA ARG A 96 -18.30 -14.83 -6.85
C ARG A 96 -19.29 -15.26 -7.92
N ASP A 97 -19.77 -16.49 -7.82
CA ASP A 97 -20.88 -17.04 -8.60
C ASP A 97 -21.80 -17.78 -7.63
N GLY A 98 -22.98 -17.22 -7.37
CA GLY A 98 -23.83 -17.63 -6.24
C GLY A 98 -23.11 -17.48 -4.90
N ASP A 99 -23.00 -18.57 -4.16
CA ASP A 99 -22.30 -18.63 -2.86
C ASP A 99 -20.88 -19.22 -2.96
N VAL A 100 -20.37 -19.41 -4.18
CA VAL A 100 -19.05 -20.00 -4.41
C VAL A 100 -18.07 -18.93 -4.88
N LEU A 101 -16.89 -18.90 -4.25
CA LEU A 101 -15.76 -18.08 -4.67
C LEU A 101 -14.83 -18.90 -5.58
N TYR A 102 -14.59 -18.38 -6.77
CA TYR A 102 -13.65 -18.94 -7.74
C TYR A 102 -12.42 -18.05 -7.81
N GLU A 103 -11.24 -18.62 -7.59
CA GLU A 103 -9.99 -17.88 -7.74
C GLU A 103 -9.84 -17.41 -9.20
N LEU A 104 -9.39 -16.16 -9.34
CA LEU A 104 -9.08 -15.61 -10.65
C LEU A 104 -7.86 -16.28 -11.25
N LYS A 105 -7.77 -16.22 -12.58
CA LYS A 105 -6.53 -16.57 -13.27
C LYS A 105 -5.45 -15.56 -12.89
N GLU A 106 -4.21 -16.03 -12.83
CA GLU A 106 -3.04 -15.23 -12.41
C GLU A 106 -2.96 -13.86 -13.12
N ARG A 107 -3.22 -13.82 -14.43
CA ARG A 107 -3.21 -12.57 -15.21
C ARG A 107 -4.19 -11.52 -14.66
N ASP A 108 -5.38 -11.95 -14.26
CA ASP A 108 -6.42 -11.05 -13.76
C ASP A 108 -6.13 -10.62 -12.32
N VAL A 109 -5.54 -11.51 -11.50
CA VAL A 109 -4.99 -11.17 -10.18
C VAL A 109 -3.92 -10.08 -10.31
N LEU A 110 -2.92 -10.29 -11.19
CA LEU A 110 -1.83 -9.33 -11.38
C LEU A 110 -2.33 -7.95 -11.82
N LYS A 111 -3.37 -7.90 -12.65
CA LYS A 111 -4.01 -6.64 -13.03
C LYS A 111 -4.63 -5.95 -11.82
N ARG A 112 -5.39 -6.66 -10.99
CA ARG A 112 -6.01 -6.09 -9.77
C ARG A 112 -4.97 -5.63 -8.75
N ARG A 113 -3.84 -6.32 -8.61
CA ARG A 113 -2.73 -5.90 -7.72
C ARG A 113 -2.17 -4.53 -8.07
N THR A 114 -2.32 -4.04 -9.30
CA THR A 114 -1.88 -2.67 -9.65
C THR A 114 -2.67 -1.58 -8.91
N GLU A 115 -3.87 -1.89 -8.42
CA GLU A 115 -4.69 -0.97 -7.62
C GLU A 115 -4.30 -0.94 -6.13
N VAL A 116 -3.45 -1.87 -5.70
CA VAL A 116 -3.04 -2.06 -4.30
C VAL A 116 -1.51 -2.07 -4.20
N GLY A 117 -0.94 -0.94 -3.79
CA GLY A 117 0.50 -0.85 -3.54
C GLY A 117 0.84 -1.46 -2.19
N MET A 118 2.00 -2.12 -2.11
CA MET A 118 2.51 -2.69 -0.86
C MET A 118 3.95 -2.26 -0.63
N VAL A 119 4.22 -1.81 0.60
CA VAL A 119 5.54 -1.48 1.12
C VAL A 119 5.89 -2.52 2.17
N PHE A 120 6.98 -3.24 1.95
CA PHE A 120 7.41 -4.36 2.78
C PHE A 120 8.41 -3.90 3.86
N GLN A 121 8.52 -4.69 4.93
CA GLN A 121 9.54 -4.52 5.96
C GLN A 121 10.98 -4.53 5.39
N ASN A 122 11.29 -5.46 4.49
CA ASN A 122 12.66 -5.66 3.94
C ASN A 122 12.94 -4.89 2.63
N PHE A 123 12.26 -3.77 2.37
CA PHE A 123 12.36 -2.87 1.19
C PHE A 123 12.01 -3.52 -0.18
N ASN A 124 12.46 -4.76 -0.42
CA ASN A 124 12.27 -5.59 -1.62
C ASN A 124 12.61 -4.84 -2.92
N LEU A 125 13.66 -4.02 -2.92
CA LEU A 125 14.16 -3.36 -4.13
C LEU A 125 14.84 -4.36 -5.06
N PHE A 126 14.78 -4.13 -6.38
CA PHE A 126 15.49 -4.93 -7.36
C PHE A 126 16.98 -4.52 -7.36
N PRO A 127 17.90 -5.40 -6.91
CA PRO A 127 19.29 -5.00 -6.64
C PRO A 127 20.11 -4.77 -7.91
N HIS A 128 19.64 -5.30 -9.05
CA HIS A 128 20.28 -5.19 -10.36
C HIS A 128 19.78 -3.98 -11.16
N LEU A 129 18.83 -3.21 -10.62
CA LEU A 129 18.28 -2.01 -11.24
C LEU A 129 18.69 -0.78 -10.42
N THR A 130 18.86 0.35 -11.09
CA THR A 130 18.97 1.66 -10.46
C THR A 130 17.68 2.05 -9.73
N VAL A 131 17.72 3.11 -8.92
CA VAL A 131 16.54 3.66 -8.26
C VAL A 131 15.47 4.08 -9.27
N LEU A 132 15.86 4.79 -10.33
CA LEU A 132 14.93 5.20 -11.38
C LEU A 132 14.29 3.98 -12.05
N GLU A 133 15.10 2.98 -12.43
CA GLU A 133 14.63 1.73 -13.04
C GLU A 133 13.66 0.98 -12.10
N ASN A 134 13.95 0.93 -10.81
CA ASN A 134 13.05 0.34 -9.81
C ASN A 134 11.65 0.97 -9.84
N LEU A 135 11.54 2.28 -10.06
CA LEU A 135 10.26 3.00 -10.09
C LEU A 135 9.53 2.85 -11.43
N ILE A 136 10.26 2.80 -12.56
CA ILE A 136 9.63 2.78 -13.89
C ILE A 136 9.31 1.38 -14.41
N GLU A 137 9.95 0.34 -13.88
CA GLU A 137 9.81 -1.04 -14.37
C GLU A 137 8.34 -1.50 -14.40
N ALA A 138 7.65 -1.39 -13.26
CA ALA A 138 6.26 -1.85 -13.17
C ALA A 138 5.28 -1.03 -14.03
N PRO A 139 5.26 0.33 -13.99
CA PRO A 139 4.40 1.12 -14.87
C PRO A 139 4.57 0.84 -16.36
N VAL A 140 5.79 0.56 -16.82
CA VAL A 140 6.07 0.23 -18.22
C VAL A 140 5.65 -1.20 -18.54
N ALA A 141 6.03 -2.18 -17.70
CA ALA A 141 5.76 -3.60 -17.93
C ALA A 141 4.25 -3.92 -17.98
N VAL A 142 3.43 -3.25 -17.16
CA VAL A 142 1.96 -3.44 -17.17
C VAL A 142 1.25 -2.65 -18.28
N GLY A 143 2.00 -1.90 -19.10
CA GLY A 143 1.44 -1.05 -20.15
C GLY A 143 0.70 0.20 -19.62
N GLY A 144 0.95 0.59 -18.37
CA GLY A 144 0.30 1.73 -17.73
C GLY A 144 0.88 3.08 -18.14
N ALA A 145 2.12 3.12 -18.64
CA ALA A 145 2.77 4.33 -19.14
C ALA A 145 3.85 4.03 -20.18
N THR A 146 4.10 4.98 -21.10
CA THR A 146 5.33 5.00 -21.89
C THR A 146 6.54 5.26 -20.99
N ARG A 147 7.74 4.78 -21.36
CA ARG A 147 8.97 5.00 -20.60
C ARG A 147 9.20 6.47 -20.22
N ASP A 148 9.11 7.40 -21.17
CA ASP A 148 9.26 8.83 -20.91
C ASP A 148 8.28 9.38 -19.86
N ALA A 149 7.02 8.94 -19.90
CA ALA A 149 6.01 9.34 -18.93
C ALA A 149 6.27 8.72 -17.54
N ALA A 150 6.71 7.47 -17.51
CA ALA A 150 7.11 6.79 -16.29
C ALA A 150 8.31 7.48 -15.64
N GLU A 151 9.34 7.84 -16.42
CA GLU A 151 10.52 8.55 -15.90
C GLU A 151 10.18 9.93 -15.33
N ARG A 152 9.33 10.72 -16.00
CA ARG A 152 8.86 12.00 -15.45
C ARG A 152 8.14 11.82 -14.11
N THR A 153 7.27 10.81 -14.03
CA THR A 153 6.52 10.49 -12.81
C THR A 153 7.46 10.03 -11.70
N ALA A 154 8.39 9.13 -12.01
CA ALA A 154 9.38 8.61 -11.09
C ALA A 154 10.27 9.72 -10.51
N ARG A 155 10.76 10.63 -11.35
CA ARG A 155 11.58 11.77 -10.90
C ARG A 155 10.80 12.71 -9.97
N ALA A 156 9.52 12.96 -10.25
CA ALA A 156 8.67 13.74 -9.35
C ALA A 156 8.45 13.03 -8.00
N LEU A 157 8.24 11.71 -8.01
CA LEU A 157 8.12 10.91 -6.79
C LEU A 157 9.43 10.89 -5.98
N LEU A 158 10.58 10.75 -6.65
CA LEU A 158 11.89 10.82 -6.00
C LEU A 158 12.14 12.17 -5.35
N ALA A 159 11.78 13.27 -6.02
CA ALA A 159 11.87 14.61 -5.43
C ALA A 159 10.98 14.72 -4.17
N ARG A 160 9.76 14.21 -4.24
CA ARG A 160 8.80 14.21 -3.12
C ARG A 160 9.33 13.45 -1.91
N VAL A 161 9.98 12.30 -2.10
CA VAL A 161 10.59 11.53 -1.00
C VAL A 161 12.02 11.98 -0.65
N GLY A 162 12.51 13.10 -1.21
CA GLY A 162 13.82 13.67 -0.89
C GLY A 162 15.02 12.86 -1.41
N LEU A 163 14.89 12.22 -2.58
CA LEU A 163 15.89 11.36 -3.22
C LEU A 163 16.13 11.70 -4.71
N ALA A 164 15.91 12.96 -5.10
CA ALA A 164 16.07 13.39 -6.50
C ALA A 164 17.48 13.15 -7.05
N ASP A 165 18.51 13.27 -6.20
CA ASP A 165 19.93 13.06 -6.55
C ASP A 165 20.34 11.58 -6.60
N LYS A 166 19.45 10.66 -6.22
CA LYS A 166 19.73 9.21 -6.14
C LYS A 166 19.18 8.40 -7.31
N ALA A 167 18.62 9.05 -8.33
CA ALA A 167 17.95 8.37 -9.46
C ALA A 167 18.82 7.29 -10.12
N ASP A 168 20.11 7.55 -10.30
CA ASP A 168 21.05 6.64 -10.97
C ASP A 168 21.82 5.73 -10.01
N ALA A 169 21.55 5.81 -8.70
CA ALA A 169 22.17 4.95 -7.70
C ALA A 169 21.54 3.55 -7.73
N TYR A 170 22.30 2.54 -7.31
CA TYR A 170 21.80 1.20 -7.03
C TYR A 170 21.39 1.05 -5.56
N PRO A 171 20.43 0.16 -5.21
CA PRO A 171 19.97 -0.04 -3.84
C PRO A 171 21.08 -0.26 -2.80
N ARG A 172 22.15 -0.99 -3.18
CA ARG A 172 23.32 -1.24 -2.31
C ARG A 172 24.11 0.02 -1.91
N GLN A 173 23.85 1.16 -2.55
CA GLN A 173 24.51 2.44 -2.29
C GLN A 173 23.65 3.35 -1.39
N LEU A 174 22.51 2.86 -0.92
CA LEU A 174 21.53 3.62 -0.13
C LEU A 174 21.49 3.13 1.33
N SER A 175 21.27 4.05 2.27
CA SER A 175 20.94 3.69 3.66
C SER A 175 19.59 2.97 3.74
N GLY A 176 19.31 2.27 4.84
CA GLY A 176 18.02 1.58 5.02
C GLY A 176 16.81 2.52 4.87
N GLY A 177 16.87 3.70 5.49
CA GLY A 177 15.82 4.73 5.36
C GLY A 177 15.64 5.24 3.93
N GLN A 178 16.73 5.41 3.18
CA GLN A 178 16.68 5.76 1.77
C GLN A 178 16.06 4.63 0.93
N GLN A 179 16.46 3.37 1.16
CA GLN A 179 15.87 2.22 0.46
C GLN A 179 14.36 2.13 0.71
N GLN A 180 13.92 2.39 1.93
CA GLN A 180 12.49 2.36 2.23
C GLN A 180 11.73 3.51 1.57
N ARG A 181 12.30 4.73 1.55
CA ARG A 181 11.71 5.85 0.80
C ARG A 181 11.63 5.58 -0.71
N VAL A 182 12.63 4.88 -1.29
CA VAL A 182 12.55 4.37 -2.67
C VAL A 182 11.43 3.34 -2.83
N ALA A 183 11.27 2.41 -1.88
CA ALA A 183 10.21 1.41 -1.93
C ALA A 183 8.80 2.04 -1.89
N ILE A 184 8.61 3.09 -1.08
CA ILE A 184 7.40 3.90 -1.05
C ILE A 184 7.16 4.57 -2.40
N ALA A 185 8.16 5.26 -2.95
CA ALA A 185 8.06 5.93 -4.25
C ALA A 185 7.74 4.94 -5.38
N ARG A 186 8.33 3.73 -5.35
CA ARG A 186 8.02 2.64 -6.29
C ARG A 186 6.57 2.17 -6.19
N ALA A 187 6.05 1.98 -4.97
CA ALA A 187 4.64 1.60 -4.80
C ALA A 187 3.70 2.69 -5.33
N LEU A 188 4.04 3.97 -5.15
CA LEU A 188 3.28 5.11 -5.65
C LEU A 188 3.32 5.27 -7.18
N ALA A 189 4.34 4.75 -7.86
CA ALA A 189 4.51 4.91 -9.31
C ALA A 189 3.36 4.27 -10.11
N LEU A 190 2.69 3.24 -9.55
CA LEU A 190 1.51 2.61 -10.12
C LEU A 190 0.21 3.38 -9.87
N ARG A 191 0.23 4.43 -9.02
CA ARG A 191 -0.94 5.21 -8.59
C ARG A 191 -2.07 4.32 -8.02
N PRO A 192 -1.76 3.54 -6.96
CA PRO A 192 -2.74 2.62 -6.37
C PRO A 192 -3.84 3.38 -5.62
N LYS A 193 -5.02 2.77 -5.52
CA LYS A 193 -6.14 3.26 -4.70
C LYS A 193 -5.89 3.06 -3.20
N VAL A 194 -5.14 2.02 -2.87
CA VAL A 194 -4.84 1.59 -1.50
C VAL A 194 -3.34 1.35 -1.36
N LEU A 195 -2.75 1.86 -0.28
CA LEU A 195 -1.37 1.55 0.10
C LEU A 195 -1.33 0.77 1.40
N LEU A 196 -0.63 -0.36 1.36
CA LEU A 196 -0.42 -1.24 2.49
C LEU A 196 1.02 -1.13 2.97
N PHE A 197 1.22 -0.94 4.26
CA PHE A 197 2.55 -0.87 4.89
C PHE A 197 2.70 -2.00 5.90
N ASP A 198 3.61 -2.94 5.65
CA ASP A 198 3.92 -4.05 6.55
C ASP A 198 5.19 -3.71 7.34
N GLU A 199 5.02 -3.14 8.53
CA GLU A 199 6.12 -2.79 9.46
C GLU A 199 7.24 -1.97 8.79
N PRO A 200 6.92 -0.77 8.25
CA PRO A 200 7.82 -0.07 7.34
C PRO A 200 9.11 0.45 7.98
N THR A 201 9.19 0.48 9.31
CA THR A 201 10.35 1.00 10.05
C THR A 201 11.07 -0.05 10.89
N SER A 202 10.52 -1.27 11.04
CA SER A 202 11.06 -2.30 11.95
C SER A 202 12.46 -2.82 11.58
N ALA A 203 12.89 -2.64 10.33
CA ALA A 203 14.22 -3.06 9.86
C ALA A 203 15.23 -1.89 9.77
N LEU A 204 14.89 -0.72 10.33
CA LEU A 204 15.70 0.48 10.26
C LEU A 204 16.42 0.76 11.57
N ASP A 205 17.60 1.37 11.47
CA ASP A 205 18.25 1.96 12.63
C ASP A 205 17.38 3.10 13.21
N PRO A 206 17.32 3.27 14.55
CA PRO A 206 16.42 4.24 15.19
C PRO A 206 16.54 5.68 14.66
N GLU A 207 17.74 6.08 14.25
CA GLU A 207 18.00 7.42 13.69
C GLU A 207 17.34 7.67 12.32
N LEU A 208 17.00 6.61 11.57
CA LEU A 208 16.40 6.68 10.23
C LEU A 208 14.87 6.53 10.23
N VAL A 209 14.28 6.15 11.35
CA VAL A 209 12.83 5.87 11.48
C VAL A 209 12.00 7.10 11.12
N ASN A 210 12.34 8.27 11.66
CA ASN A 210 11.56 9.49 11.48
C ASN A 210 11.49 9.93 10.01
N GLU A 211 12.58 9.81 9.25
CA GLU A 211 12.59 10.19 7.83
C GLU A 211 11.58 9.39 7.00
N VAL A 212 11.35 8.12 7.36
CA VAL A 212 10.37 7.26 6.69
C VAL A 212 8.96 7.59 7.16
N LEU A 213 8.76 7.75 8.48
CA LEU A 213 7.46 8.09 9.05
C LEU A 213 6.94 9.43 8.50
N ASP A 214 7.80 10.43 8.32
CA ASP A 214 7.42 11.74 7.79
C ASP A 214 6.87 11.66 6.35
N VAL A 215 7.46 10.79 5.51
CA VAL A 215 6.92 10.51 4.17
C VAL A 215 5.53 9.88 4.28
N ILE A 216 5.32 8.94 5.20
CA ILE A 216 4.02 8.28 5.37
C ILE A 216 2.97 9.28 5.91
N LYS A 217 3.35 10.18 6.82
CA LYS A 217 2.48 11.28 7.30
C LYS A 217 2.04 12.20 6.16
N GLU A 218 2.94 12.51 5.23
CA GLU A 218 2.61 13.30 4.06
C GLU A 218 1.59 12.58 3.15
N LEU A 219 1.74 11.26 2.98
CA LEU A 219 0.81 10.43 2.21
C LEU A 219 -0.56 10.29 2.88
N ALA A 220 -0.60 10.20 4.21
CA ALA A 220 -1.85 10.18 4.97
C ALA A 220 -2.71 11.42 4.68
N ARG A 221 -2.08 12.56 4.38
CA ARG A 221 -2.76 13.82 4.06
C ARG A 221 -3.16 13.93 2.58
N SER A 222 -2.78 13.00 1.70
CA SER A 222 -3.08 13.08 0.26
C SER A 222 -4.44 12.47 -0.14
N GLY A 223 -5.19 11.89 0.79
CA GLY A 223 -6.48 11.23 0.53
C GLY A 223 -6.37 9.81 -0.06
N THR A 224 -5.18 9.23 -0.04
CA THR A 224 -4.96 7.81 -0.38
C THR A 224 -5.37 6.95 0.81
N THR A 225 -6.07 5.83 0.58
CA THR A 225 -6.40 4.91 1.67
C THR A 225 -5.13 4.18 2.14
N LEU A 226 -4.83 4.26 3.44
CA LEU A 226 -3.66 3.62 4.04
C LEU A 226 -4.09 2.53 5.02
N VAL A 227 -3.48 1.35 4.91
CA VAL A 227 -3.54 0.29 5.94
C VAL A 227 -2.12 0.00 6.40
N ILE A 228 -1.82 0.28 7.67
CA ILE A 228 -0.45 0.28 8.19
C ILE A 228 -0.35 -0.69 9.37
N VAL A 229 0.51 -1.69 9.27
CA VAL A 229 0.98 -2.48 10.41
C VAL A 229 2.21 -1.81 10.98
N THR A 230 2.22 -1.48 12.27
CA THR A 230 3.36 -0.83 12.91
C THR A 230 3.42 -1.12 14.41
N HIS A 231 4.60 -0.94 15.00
CA HIS A 231 4.81 -0.90 16.46
C HIS A 231 5.03 0.54 16.97
N GLU A 232 5.08 1.53 16.07
CA GLU A 232 5.29 2.93 16.41
C GLU A 232 3.98 3.57 16.91
N ILE A 233 3.67 3.41 18.22
CA ILE A 233 2.40 3.88 18.80
C ILE A 233 2.25 5.41 18.73
N GLY A 234 3.35 6.15 18.89
CA GLY A 234 3.34 7.61 18.74
C GLY A 234 2.94 8.06 17.33
N PHE A 235 3.43 7.35 16.31
CA PHE A 235 3.04 7.57 14.92
C PHE A 235 1.56 7.21 14.69
N ALA A 236 1.12 6.05 15.21
CA ALA A 236 -0.27 5.63 15.10
C ALA A 236 -1.23 6.69 15.69
N ARG A 237 -0.88 7.27 16.85
CA ARG A 237 -1.65 8.34 17.50
C ARG A 237 -1.74 9.61 16.64
N GLU A 238 -0.71 9.92 15.86
CA GLU A 238 -0.64 11.14 15.04
C GLU A 238 -1.45 11.04 13.74
N VAL A 239 -1.45 9.87 13.06
CA VAL A 239 -1.98 9.76 11.69
C VAL A 239 -3.24 8.91 11.54
N ALA A 240 -3.55 8.04 12.49
CA ALA A 240 -4.62 7.06 12.28
C ALA A 240 -6.00 7.70 12.47
N ASP A 241 -6.93 7.37 11.56
CA ASP A 241 -8.35 7.62 11.78
C ASP A 241 -8.97 6.49 12.61
N ASN A 242 -8.49 5.26 12.38
CA ASN A 242 -8.96 4.06 13.05
C ASN A 242 -7.78 3.15 13.42
N VAL A 243 -7.85 2.55 14.60
CA VAL A 243 -6.85 1.62 15.12
C VAL A 243 -7.51 0.26 15.34
N LEU A 244 -6.85 -0.79 14.87
CA LEU A 244 -7.23 -2.19 15.08
C LEU A 244 -6.17 -2.85 15.96
N PHE A 245 -6.55 -3.26 17.16
CA PHE A 245 -5.69 -4.09 18.00
C PHE A 245 -5.98 -5.56 17.74
N MET A 246 -4.97 -6.27 17.23
CA MET A 246 -5.04 -7.68 16.87
C MET A 246 -4.30 -8.57 17.83
N GLU A 247 -4.93 -9.67 18.22
CA GLU A 247 -4.34 -10.72 19.04
C GLU A 247 -4.87 -12.09 18.65
N SER A 248 -4.00 -13.11 18.62
CA SER A 248 -4.37 -14.50 18.33
C SER A 248 -5.22 -14.68 17.08
N GLY A 249 -4.91 -13.94 16.00
CA GLY A 249 -5.62 -14.02 14.73
C GLY A 249 -6.97 -13.31 14.69
N ARG A 250 -7.31 -12.51 15.71
CA ARG A 250 -8.58 -11.78 15.80
C ARG A 250 -8.34 -10.29 16.05
N ILE A 251 -9.28 -9.45 15.61
CA ILE A 251 -9.36 -8.06 16.07
C ILE A 251 -10.10 -8.10 17.41
N VAL A 252 -9.45 -7.70 18.50
CA VAL A 252 -10.01 -7.76 19.85
C VAL A 252 -10.51 -6.40 20.34
N GLU A 253 -9.97 -5.32 19.78
CA GLU A 253 -10.45 -3.96 20.02
C GLU A 253 -10.23 -3.11 18.77
N ALA A 254 -11.17 -2.23 18.46
CA ALA A 254 -11.12 -1.36 17.29
C ALA A 254 -11.83 -0.04 17.57
N GLY A 255 -11.34 1.04 16.96
CA GLY A 255 -11.94 2.36 17.07
C GLY A 255 -10.92 3.49 16.88
N PRO A 256 -11.34 4.75 17.13
CA PRO A 256 -10.45 5.90 17.03
C PRO A 256 -9.22 5.76 17.94
N PRO A 257 -8.07 6.37 17.59
CA PRO A 257 -6.84 6.28 18.38
C PRO A 257 -7.04 6.68 19.84
N ALA A 258 -7.80 7.75 20.10
CA ALA A 258 -8.10 8.22 21.45
C ALA A 258 -8.83 7.19 22.32
N ILE A 259 -9.54 6.23 21.71
CA ILE A 259 -10.20 5.15 22.43
C ILE A 259 -9.25 3.97 22.58
N VAL A 260 -8.67 3.48 21.48
CA VAL A 260 -7.89 2.23 21.51
C VAL A 260 -6.51 2.41 22.14
N LEU A 261 -5.85 3.56 21.93
CA LEU A 261 -4.48 3.81 22.39
C LEU A 261 -4.43 4.55 23.73
N ASP A 262 -5.38 5.44 24.00
CA ASP A 262 -5.34 6.29 25.20
C ASP A 262 -6.31 5.82 26.29
N GLN A 263 -7.45 5.23 25.92
CA GLN A 263 -8.48 4.74 26.85
C GLN A 263 -8.94 3.30 26.54
N PRO A 264 -8.02 2.34 26.35
CA PRO A 264 -8.36 0.97 25.98
C PRO A 264 -9.31 0.31 26.99
N THR A 265 -10.41 -0.24 26.49
CA THR A 265 -11.43 -0.94 27.27
C THR A 265 -11.08 -2.41 27.46
N HIS A 266 -10.42 -3.03 26.49
CA HIS A 266 -10.11 -4.46 26.53
C HIS A 266 -8.84 -4.74 27.37
N PRO A 267 -8.86 -5.73 28.30
CA PRO A 267 -7.72 -6.01 29.18
C PRO A 267 -6.41 -6.30 28.44
N ARG A 268 -6.49 -7.01 27.32
CA ARG A 268 -5.29 -7.36 26.53
C ARG A 268 -4.68 -6.16 25.81
N THR A 269 -5.51 -5.23 25.35
CA THR A 269 -5.03 -3.97 24.75
C THR A 269 -4.31 -3.14 25.80
N ARG A 270 -4.89 -3.02 27.01
CA ARG A 270 -4.23 -2.36 28.16
C ARG A 270 -2.87 -2.98 28.48
N GLU A 271 -2.82 -4.30 28.61
CA GLU A 271 -1.60 -5.03 28.95
C GLU A 271 -0.52 -4.88 27.87
N PHE A 272 -0.91 -4.92 26.59
CA PHE A 272 0.03 -4.68 25.50
C PHE A 272 0.58 -3.26 25.57
N LEU A 273 -0.28 -2.25 25.61
CA LEU A 273 0.14 -0.85 25.59
C LEU A 273 1.02 -0.49 26.80
N SER A 274 0.78 -1.04 27.99
CA SER A 274 1.63 -0.79 29.17
C SER A 274 3.05 -1.33 29.06
N ARG A 275 3.34 -2.17 28.06
CA ARG A 275 4.69 -2.72 27.81
C ARG A 275 5.43 -1.95 26.72
N VAL A 276 4.71 -1.23 25.87
CA VAL A 276 5.26 -0.52 24.69
C VAL A 276 5.27 1.01 24.89
N LEU A 277 4.50 1.52 25.86
CA LEU A 277 4.49 2.91 26.33
C LEU A 277 5.19 3.01 27.68
#